data_AF-A0A1Y2ALD4-F1
#
_entry.id   AF-A0A1Y2ALD4-F1
#
_cell.length_a   1.000
_cell.length_b   1.000
_cell.length_c   1.000
_cell.angle_alpha   90.00
_cell.angle_beta   90.00
_cell.angle_gamma   90.00
#
_symmetry.space_group_name_H-M   'P 1'
#
loop_
_entity.id
_entity.type
_entity.pdbx_description
1 polymer ?
#
loop_
_entity_poly.entity_id
_entity_poly.type
_entity_poly.pdbx_seq_one_letter_code
_entity_poly.pdbx_strand_id
1 'polypeptide(L)'
;MSTFKVAYVACIPSSDTSQQKIYSAFGNRTVLYMSCVREDIQNYPFYHQEVSIQILISQSGSLKLSTYAFICALLTGDQSSLAAITRDQALKKLNGKRGVFFMDEFPVHNPRAQDAEAVKFRLRFMRTVVGALGLVGILSSTHSSAMNMFIHGNEASRGGGGPPKLWCYVVPRFPPFEVPSGTDIPDWLRLILENSRPWFSHIALQHYHEYYRGNTSVPDYLDQLFCFLWKEARRSKKFGQAAYTHGQVCLLLSVNHVQYETQNPEFNVIEKHFAQLDRLEMFPLYLSDDGLQNLDETLWIHRVIFPTAEIDLLLHLVFLGGKGYRTFVSTFLEAVQATKNHQTFALSFKNSNVKTNDGLEAEASRFGAVVLASRANGLHGSSFDQWISFFMQELGMVQLGSQLKVPDKIAVLLKGIQVPYLGAPNVSWPKNLPCEWSRFLGEFSRSLNNDRIDGSIGSDITFEVKDWSTSFGTPNLEDALKRKPLDSTAHIILVNKVVNGFYSTKKAAGYSAFVKQHQNLLGKHFCIC
;
A
#
# COMPACT_ATOMS: atom_id res chain seq x y z
N MET A 1 31.35 -19.69 -16.46
CA MET A 1 30.62 -18.63 -15.74
C MET A 1 31.03 -18.68 -14.28
N SER A 2 31.53 -17.58 -13.69
CA SER A 2 31.81 -17.55 -12.25
C SER A 2 30.49 -17.59 -11.50
N THR A 3 30.14 -18.72 -10.90
CA THR A 3 28.95 -18.85 -10.06
C THR A 3 29.12 -17.97 -8.82
N PHE A 4 28.39 -16.85 -8.75
CA PHE A 4 28.27 -16.06 -7.53
C PHE A 4 27.62 -16.93 -6.46
N LYS A 5 28.24 -17.02 -5.29
CA LYS A 5 27.61 -17.67 -4.14
C LYS A 5 26.77 -16.67 -3.37
N VAL A 6 25.52 -17.05 -3.06
CA VAL A 6 24.61 -16.24 -2.27
C VAL A 6 24.53 -16.84 -0.86
N ALA A 7 24.93 -16.04 0.13
CA ALA A 7 24.72 -16.31 1.53
C ALA A 7 23.50 -15.53 2.01
N TYR A 8 22.51 -16.21 2.58
CA TYR A 8 21.28 -15.58 3.09
C TYR A 8 21.21 -15.69 4.62
N VAL A 9 20.85 -14.60 5.29
CA VAL A 9 20.55 -14.56 6.73
C VAL A 9 19.36 -13.63 6.97
N ALA A 10 18.42 -14.05 7.81
CA ALA A 10 17.40 -13.16 8.37
C ALA A 10 17.94 -12.47 9.62
N CYS A 11 17.88 -11.14 9.68
CA CYS A 11 18.41 -10.30 10.75
C CYS A 11 17.37 -9.99 11.84
N ILE A 12 16.53 -10.97 12.16
CA ILE A 12 15.47 -10.85 13.16
C ILE A 12 15.96 -11.24 14.57
N PRO A 13 15.39 -10.66 15.63
CA PRO A 13 15.59 -11.14 16.99
C PRO A 13 15.21 -12.63 17.10
N SER A 14 15.96 -13.39 17.90
CA SER A 14 15.73 -14.84 18.07
C SER A 14 14.31 -15.17 18.56
N SER A 15 13.68 -14.26 19.32
CA SER A 15 12.29 -14.38 19.78
C SER A 15 11.24 -14.35 18.65
N ASP A 16 11.57 -13.75 17.50
CA ASP A 16 10.63 -13.59 16.37
C ASP A 16 10.78 -14.66 15.28
N THR A 17 11.83 -15.49 15.35
CA THR A 17 12.06 -16.60 14.41
C THR A 17 10.94 -17.65 14.38
N SER A 18 10.12 -17.71 15.44
CA SER A 18 8.98 -18.62 15.56
C SER A 18 7.72 -18.14 14.83
N GLN A 19 7.65 -16.88 14.39
CA GLN A 19 6.40 -16.27 13.92
C GLN A 19 6.11 -16.50 12.43
N GLN A 20 7.12 -16.81 11.61
CA GLN A 20 6.94 -17.15 10.18
C GLN A 20 7.70 -18.43 9.83
N LYS A 21 6.98 -19.41 9.23
CA LYS A 21 7.53 -20.73 8.86
C LYS A 21 8.75 -20.66 7.92
N ILE A 22 8.91 -19.57 7.16
CA ILE A 22 10.07 -19.41 6.27
C ILE A 22 11.36 -19.15 7.06
N TYR A 23 11.28 -18.38 8.16
CA TYR A 23 12.45 -18.06 8.97
C TYR A 23 12.88 -19.21 9.88
N SER A 24 11.98 -20.14 10.21
CA SER A 24 12.38 -21.35 10.94
C SER A 24 13.37 -22.20 10.15
N ALA A 25 13.27 -22.24 8.82
CA ALA A 25 14.25 -22.91 7.95
C ALA A 25 15.66 -22.31 8.06
N PHE A 26 15.77 -21.05 8.51
CA PHE A 26 17.03 -20.34 8.73
C PHE A 26 17.33 -20.07 10.21
N GLY A 27 16.53 -20.60 11.15
CA GLY A 27 16.56 -20.22 12.56
C GLY A 27 17.94 -20.38 13.20
N ASN A 28 18.57 -21.55 13.06
CA ASN A 28 19.92 -21.80 13.58
C ASN A 28 20.96 -20.84 13.00
N ARG A 29 20.85 -20.53 11.70
CA ARG A 29 21.74 -19.62 11.00
C ARG A 29 21.58 -18.19 11.51
N THR A 30 20.34 -17.74 11.68
CA THR A 30 20.00 -16.42 12.23
C THR A 30 20.50 -16.27 13.66
N VAL A 31 20.24 -17.24 14.54
CA VAL A 31 20.69 -17.22 15.94
C VAL A 31 22.21 -17.13 16.02
N LEU A 32 22.91 -17.95 15.23
CA LEU A 32 24.37 -17.96 15.20
C LEU A 32 24.94 -16.63 14.68
N TYR A 33 24.43 -16.12 13.55
CA TYR A 33 24.86 -14.83 13.01
C TYR A 33 24.69 -13.68 14.02
N MET A 34 23.51 -13.58 14.63
CA MET A 34 23.22 -12.54 15.62
C MET A 34 24.09 -12.68 16.88
N SER A 35 24.50 -13.91 17.24
CA SER A 35 25.43 -14.15 18.33
C SER A 35 26.85 -13.71 17.98
N CYS A 36 27.34 -14.03 16.77
CA CYS A 36 28.64 -13.55 16.27
C CYS A 36 28.70 -12.02 16.23
N VAL A 37 27.65 -11.36 15.70
CA VAL A 37 27.56 -9.90 15.65
C VAL A 37 27.58 -9.30 17.06
N ARG A 38 26.85 -9.90 18.01
CA ARG A 38 26.82 -9.41 19.40
C ARG A 38 28.18 -9.55 20.08
N GLU A 39 28.81 -10.71 19.96
CA GLU A 39 30.13 -10.99 20.53
C GLU A 39 31.18 -10.03 19.97
N ASP A 40 31.19 -9.83 18.66
CA ASP A 40 32.13 -8.95 17.99
C ASP A 40 31.96 -7.49 18.42
N ILE A 41 30.70 -7.04 18.58
CA ILE A 41 30.40 -5.68 19.03
C ILE A 41 30.83 -5.47 20.48
N GLN A 42 30.53 -6.42 21.38
CA GLN A 42 30.91 -6.35 22.80
C GLN A 42 32.43 -6.29 22.99
N ASN A 43 33.18 -6.97 22.13
CA ASN A 43 34.63 -7.03 22.17
C ASN A 43 35.30 -6.07 21.19
N TYR A 44 34.54 -5.19 20.52
CA TYR A 44 35.09 -4.30 19.51
C TYR A 44 35.95 -3.22 20.20
N PRO A 45 37.26 -3.12 19.89
CA PRO A 45 38.15 -2.19 20.60
C PRO A 45 37.77 -0.71 20.44
N PHE A 46 36.97 -0.40 19.42
CA PHE A 46 36.50 0.94 19.09
C PHE A 46 34.98 1.07 19.35
N TYR A 47 34.43 0.27 20.26
CA TYR A 47 33.02 0.35 20.64
C TYR A 47 32.69 1.76 21.17
N HIS A 48 31.53 2.29 20.79
CA HIS A 48 31.14 3.71 20.91
C HIS A 48 31.95 4.73 20.07
N GLN A 49 32.98 4.29 19.33
CA GLN A 49 33.65 5.10 18.30
C GLN A 49 33.09 4.76 16.90
N GLU A 50 33.77 5.18 15.84
CA GLU A 50 33.36 4.95 14.45
C GLU A 50 33.60 3.50 14.00
N VAL A 51 32.64 2.93 13.25
CA VAL A 51 32.87 1.73 12.43
C VAL A 51 32.98 2.16 10.97
N SER A 52 34.18 2.06 10.41
CA SER A 52 34.45 2.36 9.01
C SER A 52 35.18 1.21 8.34
N ILE A 53 35.03 1.12 7.01
CA ILE A 53 35.73 0.10 6.23
C ILE A 53 37.26 0.29 6.33
N GLN A 54 37.72 1.54 6.46
CA GLN A 54 39.14 1.87 6.63
C GLN A 54 39.70 1.31 7.94
N ILE A 55 38.95 1.38 9.05
CA ILE A 55 39.36 0.77 10.33
C ILE A 55 39.47 -0.75 10.19
N LEU A 56 38.48 -1.39 9.57
CA LEU A 56 38.51 -2.85 9.37
C LEU A 56 39.65 -3.29 8.43
N ILE A 57 40.00 -2.47 7.44
CA ILE A 57 41.15 -2.71 6.55
C ILE A 57 42.47 -2.47 7.26
N SER A 58 42.61 -1.41 8.07
CA SER A 58 43.87 -1.12 8.76
C SER A 58 44.21 -2.16 9.83
N GLN A 59 43.19 -2.83 10.39
CA GLN A 59 43.35 -3.91 11.37
C GLN A 59 43.28 -5.32 10.74
N SER A 60 43.59 -5.47 9.44
CA SER A 60 43.34 -6.71 8.68
C SER A 60 43.98 -7.97 9.28
N GLY A 61 45.14 -7.83 9.92
CA GLY A 61 45.92 -8.93 10.52
C GLY A 61 45.81 -9.06 12.04
N SER A 62 45.18 -8.11 12.74
CA SER A 62 45.16 -8.03 14.20
C SER A 62 43.77 -8.26 14.80
N LEU A 63 42.73 -7.65 14.20
CA LEU A 63 41.37 -7.74 14.70
C LEU A 63 40.72 -9.05 14.28
N LYS A 64 40.35 -9.87 15.26
CA LYS A 64 39.63 -11.14 15.04
C LYS A 64 38.14 -10.92 15.24
N LEU A 65 37.34 -11.37 14.28
CA LEU A 65 35.88 -11.29 14.34
C LEU A 65 35.25 -12.67 14.08
N SER A 66 34.31 -13.07 14.93
CA SER A 66 33.46 -14.25 14.76
C SER A 66 32.59 -14.10 13.51
N THR A 67 32.15 -12.89 13.17
CA THR A 67 31.34 -12.60 11.98
C THR A 67 32.11 -12.89 10.68
N TYR A 68 33.43 -12.68 10.64
CA TYR A 68 34.24 -13.08 9.48
C TYR A 68 34.26 -14.60 9.29
N ALA A 69 34.44 -15.35 10.38
CA ALA A 69 34.43 -16.81 10.34
C ALA A 69 33.06 -17.34 9.86
N PHE A 70 31.98 -16.76 10.39
CA PHE A 70 30.62 -17.08 9.98
C PHE A 70 30.38 -16.84 8.48
N ILE A 71 30.72 -15.65 7.96
CA ILE A 71 30.54 -15.31 6.54
C ILE A 71 31.34 -16.27 5.66
N CYS A 72 32.59 -16.56 6.04
CA CYS A 72 33.43 -17.52 5.31
C CYS A 72 32.79 -18.91 5.29
N ALA A 73 32.39 -19.44 6.45
CA ALA A 73 31.78 -20.76 6.54
C ALA A 73 30.54 -20.88 5.67
N LEU A 74 29.70 -19.84 5.65
CA LEU A 74 28.47 -19.83 4.86
C LEU A 74 28.73 -19.79 3.34
N LEU A 75 29.73 -19.02 2.90
CA LEU A 75 30.09 -18.92 1.47
C LEU A 75 30.95 -20.09 0.99
N THR A 76 31.83 -20.64 1.82
CA THR A 76 32.70 -21.74 1.41
C THR A 76 32.01 -23.10 1.57
N GLY A 77 31.09 -23.24 2.52
CA GLY A 77 30.54 -24.51 2.99
C GLY A 77 31.41 -25.19 4.05
N ASP A 78 32.52 -24.56 4.46
CA ASP A 78 33.46 -25.10 5.44
C ASP A 78 33.04 -24.73 6.87
N GLN A 79 32.48 -25.70 7.59
CA GLN A 79 32.03 -25.54 8.98
C GLN A 79 33.06 -26.03 10.02
N SER A 80 34.30 -26.32 9.60
CA SER A 80 35.31 -26.95 10.47
C SER A 80 35.69 -26.12 11.71
N SER A 81 35.55 -24.79 11.66
CA SER A 81 35.73 -23.90 12.83
C SER A 81 35.08 -22.54 12.63
N LEU A 82 34.25 -22.13 13.59
CA LEU A 82 33.64 -20.79 13.70
C LEU A 82 34.39 -19.86 14.65
N ALA A 83 35.61 -20.23 15.07
CA ALA A 83 36.43 -19.37 15.91
C ALA A 83 36.74 -18.04 15.20
N ALA A 84 36.80 -16.95 15.95
CA ALA A 84 37.08 -15.62 15.43
C ALA A 84 38.40 -15.60 14.62
N ILE A 85 38.33 -15.08 13.40
CA ILE A 85 39.47 -15.00 12.47
C ILE A 85 39.75 -13.55 12.09
N THR A 86 40.97 -13.29 11.64
CA THR A 86 41.34 -11.98 11.08
C THR A 86 40.79 -11.81 9.67
N ARG A 87 40.74 -10.57 9.18
CA ARG A 87 40.32 -10.28 7.81
C ARG A 87 41.25 -10.95 6.78
N ASP A 88 42.56 -10.96 7.01
CA ASP A 88 43.50 -11.63 6.10
C ASP A 88 43.24 -13.14 6.01
N GLN A 89 42.91 -13.78 7.13
CA GLN A 89 42.52 -15.19 7.15
C GLN A 89 41.19 -15.41 6.41
N ALA A 90 40.23 -14.51 6.58
CA ALA A 90 38.94 -14.57 5.89
C ALA A 90 39.11 -14.44 4.37
N LEU A 91 39.90 -13.47 3.90
CA LEU A 91 40.19 -13.30 2.48
C LEU A 91 40.89 -14.50 1.86
N LYS A 92 41.84 -15.11 2.59
CA LYS A 92 42.47 -16.38 2.18
C LYS A 92 41.46 -17.52 2.07
N LYS A 93 40.55 -17.66 3.05
CA LYS A 93 39.48 -18.67 3.02
C LYS A 93 38.49 -18.46 1.86
N LEU A 94 38.15 -17.20 1.57
CA LEU A 94 37.30 -16.86 0.43
C LEU A 94 38.00 -17.12 -0.90
N ASN A 95 39.34 -17.03 -0.95
CA ASN A 95 40.15 -17.34 -2.12
C ASN A 95 39.66 -16.65 -3.41
N GLY A 96 39.37 -15.35 -3.32
CA GLY A 96 38.86 -14.57 -4.46
C GLY A 96 37.44 -14.92 -4.91
N LYS A 97 36.70 -15.77 -4.18
CA LYS A 97 35.29 -16.04 -4.47
C LYS A 97 34.49 -14.75 -4.39
N ARG A 98 33.78 -14.44 -5.48
CA ARG A 98 32.76 -13.40 -5.48
C ARG A 98 31.48 -13.94 -4.85
N GLY A 99 30.94 -13.21 -3.90
CA GLY A 99 29.75 -13.61 -3.16
C GLY A 99 28.86 -12.44 -2.82
N VAL A 100 27.58 -12.76 -2.68
CA VAL A 100 26.54 -11.85 -2.20
C VAL A 100 26.15 -12.29 -0.80
N PHE A 101 26.09 -11.35 0.13
CA PHE A 101 25.59 -11.57 1.48
C PHE A 101 24.25 -10.83 1.64
N PHE A 102 23.16 -11.60 1.59
CA PHE A 102 21.79 -11.12 1.67
C PHE A 102 21.33 -11.11 3.12
N MET A 103 21.09 -9.91 3.64
CA MET A 103 20.58 -9.65 4.98
C MET A 103 19.11 -9.24 4.88
N ASP A 104 18.23 -10.19 5.20
CA ASP A 104 16.78 -9.99 5.17
C ASP A 104 16.24 -9.48 6.50
N GLU A 105 15.08 -8.84 6.49
CA GLU A 105 14.48 -8.20 7.67
C GLU A 105 15.48 -7.32 8.44
N PHE A 106 16.25 -6.52 7.70
CA PHE A 106 17.29 -5.69 8.29
C PHE A 106 16.68 -4.75 9.36
N PRO A 107 17.26 -4.64 10.57
CA PRO A 107 16.53 -4.03 11.68
C PRO A 107 16.30 -2.53 11.52
N VAL A 108 15.14 -2.06 12.02
CA VAL A 108 14.78 -0.64 12.10
C VAL A 108 15.59 0.03 13.21
N HIS A 109 16.02 1.27 13.01
CA HIS A 109 16.54 2.13 14.08
C HIS A 109 15.44 3.08 14.55
N ASN A 110 15.29 3.25 15.86
CA ASN A 110 14.37 4.25 16.41
C ASN A 110 15.21 5.29 17.16
N PRO A 111 15.37 6.51 16.64
CA PRO A 111 16.19 7.54 17.27
C PRO A 111 15.66 7.97 18.65
N ARG A 112 14.40 7.65 18.97
CA ARG A 112 13.78 7.95 20.26
C ARG A 112 13.88 6.81 21.27
N ALA A 113 14.41 5.65 20.87
CA ALA A 113 14.61 4.53 21.77
C ALA A 113 15.81 4.76 22.70
N GLN A 114 15.76 4.21 23.92
CA GLN A 114 16.84 4.36 24.90
C GLN A 114 18.16 3.75 24.41
N ASP A 115 18.10 2.74 23.54
CA ASP A 115 19.24 2.03 22.97
C ASP A 115 19.61 2.47 21.55
N ALA A 116 19.11 3.63 21.09
CA ALA A 116 19.26 4.11 19.70
C ALA A 116 20.70 4.08 19.19
N GLU A 117 21.66 4.64 19.94
CA GLU A 117 23.08 4.68 19.51
C GLU A 117 23.72 3.30 19.44
N ALA A 118 23.36 2.38 20.35
CA ALA A 118 23.85 1.00 20.32
C ALA A 118 23.28 0.24 19.10
N VAL A 119 21.99 0.43 18.80
CA VAL A 119 21.35 -0.13 17.60
C VAL A 119 22.01 0.41 16.33
N LYS A 120 22.20 1.73 16.24
CA LYS A 120 22.89 2.39 15.12
C LYS A 120 24.29 1.83 14.90
N PHE A 121 25.09 1.67 15.96
CA PHE A 121 26.42 1.08 15.87
C PHE A 121 26.35 -0.35 15.31
N ARG A 122 25.42 -1.17 15.81
CA ARG A 122 25.19 -2.55 15.32
C ARG A 122 24.86 -2.59 13.83
N LEU A 123 23.94 -1.75 13.36
CA LEU A 123 23.56 -1.70 11.95
C LEU A 123 24.73 -1.29 11.04
N ARG A 124 25.53 -0.31 11.47
CA ARG A 124 26.76 0.09 10.77
C ARG A 124 27.76 -1.06 10.71
N PHE A 125 27.97 -1.78 11.80
CA PHE A 125 28.86 -2.94 11.86
C PHE A 125 28.43 -4.05 10.89
N MET A 126 27.16 -4.47 10.95
CA MET A 126 26.61 -5.54 10.10
C MET A 126 26.81 -5.27 8.60
N ARG A 127 26.63 -4.02 8.16
CA ARG A 127 26.87 -3.61 6.77
C ARG A 127 28.36 -3.58 6.43
N THR A 128 29.17 -2.96 7.28
CA THR A 128 30.57 -2.62 6.97
C THR A 128 31.47 -3.86 6.96
N VAL A 129 31.20 -4.84 7.82
CA VAL A 129 31.96 -6.10 7.90
C VAL A 129 31.90 -6.90 6.59
N VAL A 130 30.76 -6.88 5.89
CA VAL A 130 30.59 -7.52 4.58
C VAL A 130 31.43 -6.81 3.52
N GLY A 131 31.34 -5.48 3.46
CA GLY A 131 32.12 -4.68 2.52
C GLY A 131 33.64 -4.80 2.74
N ALA A 132 34.08 -4.93 3.99
CA ALA A 132 35.50 -5.13 4.31
C ALA A 132 36.08 -6.40 3.68
N LEU A 133 35.27 -7.43 3.45
CA LEU A 133 35.67 -8.67 2.76
C LEU A 133 35.62 -8.57 1.23
N GLY A 134 35.24 -7.42 0.66
CA GLY A 134 35.06 -7.24 -0.79
C GLY A 134 33.82 -7.93 -1.35
N LEU A 135 32.82 -8.21 -0.49
CA LEU A 135 31.55 -8.85 -0.87
C LEU A 135 30.46 -7.80 -1.12
N VAL A 136 29.45 -8.19 -1.90
CA VAL A 136 28.24 -7.36 -2.11
C VAL A 136 27.24 -7.65 -1.00
N GLY A 137 26.90 -6.65 -0.19
CA GLY A 137 25.82 -6.74 0.78
C GLY A 137 24.48 -6.31 0.17
N ILE A 138 23.46 -7.16 0.27
CA ILE A 138 22.07 -6.80 -0.06
C ILE A 138 21.28 -6.69 1.23
N LEU A 139 20.63 -5.55 1.43
CA LEU A 139 19.79 -5.27 2.60
C LEU A 139 18.33 -5.27 2.14
N SER A 140 17.52 -6.16 2.72
CA SER A 140 16.08 -6.21 2.52
C SER A 140 15.39 -5.86 3.84
N SER A 141 14.41 -4.96 3.77
CA SER A 141 13.59 -4.59 4.93
C SER A 141 12.34 -3.83 4.51
N THR A 142 11.48 -3.53 5.48
CA THR A 142 10.32 -2.67 5.28
C THR A 142 10.70 -1.19 5.23
N HIS A 143 9.77 -0.37 4.71
CA HIS A 143 9.82 1.09 4.61
C HIS A 143 10.54 1.81 5.77
N SER A 144 10.24 1.43 7.02
CA SER A 144 10.77 2.08 8.22
C SER A 144 12.28 1.92 8.40
N SER A 145 12.88 0.86 7.84
CA SER A 145 14.32 0.58 7.96
C SER A 145 15.16 1.32 6.91
N ALA A 146 14.61 1.57 5.71
CA ALA A 146 15.32 2.30 4.65
C ALA A 146 15.63 3.75 5.08
N MET A 147 14.68 4.41 5.74
CA MET A 147 14.80 5.75 6.33
C MET A 147 15.99 5.87 7.32
N ASN A 148 16.31 4.78 8.00
CA ASN A 148 17.30 4.73 9.07
C ASN A 148 18.74 4.56 8.60
N MET A 149 18.96 4.19 7.34
CA MET A 149 20.30 4.03 6.80
C MET A 149 21.02 5.38 6.62
N PHE A 150 20.27 6.49 6.68
CA PHE A 150 20.76 7.82 6.35
C PHE A 150 21.18 8.70 7.54
N ILE A 151 20.45 8.70 8.66
CA ILE A 151 20.68 9.66 9.79
C ILE A 151 22.12 9.61 10.31
N HIS A 152 22.88 8.59 9.91
CA HIS A 152 24.15 8.21 10.46
C HIS A 152 25.20 7.88 9.39
N GLY A 153 25.22 8.55 8.24
CA GLY A 153 26.45 8.65 7.44
C GLY A 153 27.63 9.10 8.33
N ASN A 154 28.80 8.45 8.21
CA ASN A 154 29.93 8.72 9.11
C ASN A 154 30.32 10.20 9.08
N GLU A 155 30.57 10.81 10.23
CA GLU A 155 31.22 12.12 10.30
C GLU A 155 32.58 12.14 9.60
N ALA A 156 33.30 11.00 9.53
CA ALA A 156 34.53 10.88 8.74
C ALA A 156 34.32 10.47 7.26
N SER A 157 33.13 9.98 6.87
CA SER A 157 32.76 9.89 5.43
C SER A 157 32.25 11.23 4.89
N ARG A 158 31.80 12.12 5.79
CA ARG A 158 31.51 13.55 5.60
C ARG A 158 32.79 14.42 5.66
N GLY A 159 33.96 13.77 5.52
CA GLY A 159 35.26 14.40 5.64
C GLY A 159 35.74 15.00 4.34
N GLY A 160 35.51 16.31 4.17
CA GLY A 160 36.43 17.22 3.49
C GLY A 160 36.07 17.68 2.08
N GLY A 161 34.86 18.23 1.85
CA GLY A 161 34.54 18.95 0.61
C GLY A 161 34.79 18.17 -0.69
N GLY A 162 34.82 16.84 -0.60
CA GLY A 162 35.07 15.94 -1.71
C GLY A 162 33.77 15.64 -2.47
N PRO A 163 33.87 15.17 -3.72
CA PRO A 163 32.69 14.83 -4.52
C PRO A 163 31.85 13.74 -3.84
N PRO A 164 30.50 13.76 -3.99
CA PRO A 164 29.60 12.75 -3.45
C PRO A 164 30.04 11.33 -3.82
N LYS A 165 30.01 10.41 -2.85
CA LYS A 165 30.46 9.01 -3.05
C LYS A 165 29.26 8.09 -3.19
N LEU A 166 29.29 7.19 -4.18
CA LEU A 166 28.24 6.17 -4.35
C LEU A 166 28.09 5.37 -3.05
N TRP A 167 26.89 5.40 -2.47
CA TRP A 167 26.55 4.68 -1.24
C TRP A 167 25.96 3.30 -1.57
N CYS A 168 24.89 3.25 -2.39
CA CYS A 168 24.30 2.00 -2.89
C CYS A 168 23.46 2.22 -4.13
N TYR A 169 22.93 1.10 -4.62
CA TYR A 169 21.77 1.05 -5.48
C TYR A 169 20.53 0.67 -4.64
N VAL A 170 19.45 1.40 -4.84
CA VAL A 170 18.13 1.07 -4.32
C VAL A 170 17.39 0.27 -5.37
N VAL A 171 16.91 -0.91 -4.98
CA VAL A 171 16.00 -1.73 -5.79
C VAL A 171 14.59 -1.54 -5.21
N PRO A 172 13.72 -0.75 -5.86
CA PRO A 172 12.49 -0.28 -5.23
C PRO A 172 11.35 -1.31 -5.23
N ARG A 173 11.54 -2.45 -5.91
CA ARG A 173 10.54 -3.50 -6.06
C ARG A 173 11.17 -4.87 -5.86
N PHE A 174 10.40 -5.78 -5.29
CA PHE A 174 10.72 -7.21 -5.42
C PHE A 174 10.65 -7.63 -6.88
N PRO A 175 11.41 -8.67 -7.28
CA PRO A 175 11.20 -9.31 -8.57
C PRO A 175 9.73 -9.67 -8.76
N PRO A 176 9.19 -9.54 -9.98
CA PRO A 176 7.83 -9.97 -10.28
C PRO A 176 7.68 -11.46 -10.00
N PHE A 177 6.44 -11.89 -9.76
CA PHE A 177 6.17 -13.32 -9.64
C PHE A 177 6.32 -13.98 -11.01
N GLU A 178 7.22 -14.94 -11.12
CA GLU A 178 7.37 -15.74 -12.33
C GLU A 178 6.55 -17.02 -12.18
N VAL A 179 5.54 -17.17 -13.03
CA VAL A 179 4.79 -18.43 -13.13
C VAL A 179 5.75 -19.49 -13.71
N PRO A 180 5.95 -20.64 -13.04
CA PRO A 180 6.88 -21.66 -13.52
C PRO A 180 6.53 -22.12 -14.94
N SER A 181 7.56 -22.32 -15.78
CA SER A 181 7.38 -22.80 -17.14
C SER A 181 6.63 -24.14 -17.16
N GLY A 182 5.62 -24.26 -18.04
CA GLY A 182 4.78 -25.45 -18.13
C GLY A 182 3.65 -25.53 -17.09
N THR A 183 3.46 -24.53 -16.24
CA THR A 183 2.30 -24.47 -15.35
C THR A 183 1.02 -24.25 -16.17
N ASP A 184 0.08 -25.18 -16.07
CA ASP A 184 -1.22 -25.11 -16.74
C ASP A 184 -2.17 -24.19 -15.97
N ILE A 185 -2.25 -22.94 -16.42
CA ILE A 185 -3.18 -21.92 -15.94
C ILE A 185 -3.69 -21.09 -17.11
N PRO A 186 -4.93 -20.57 -17.05
CA PRO A 186 -5.47 -19.70 -18.07
C PRO A 186 -4.80 -18.32 -18.08
N ASP A 187 -4.80 -17.66 -19.24
CA ASP A 187 -4.13 -16.37 -19.46
C ASP A 187 -4.61 -15.27 -18.52
N TRP A 188 -5.91 -15.23 -18.21
CA TRP A 188 -6.47 -14.26 -17.26
C TRP A 188 -5.85 -14.41 -15.87
N LEU A 189 -5.56 -15.65 -15.43
CA LEU A 189 -4.94 -15.88 -14.13
C LEU A 189 -3.47 -15.50 -14.19
N ARG A 190 -2.77 -15.92 -15.25
CA ARG A 190 -1.36 -15.56 -15.48
C ARG A 190 -1.14 -14.05 -15.36
N LEU A 191 -2.00 -13.26 -16.00
CA LEU A 191 -1.96 -11.81 -15.94
C LEU A 191 -2.11 -11.29 -14.49
N ILE A 192 -3.09 -11.80 -13.73
CA ILE A 192 -3.25 -11.41 -12.32
C ILE A 192 -1.98 -11.73 -11.52
N LEU A 193 -1.41 -12.92 -11.72
CA LEU A 193 -0.26 -13.39 -10.96
C LEU A 193 1.00 -12.59 -11.28
N GLU A 194 1.25 -12.28 -12.55
CA GLU A 194 2.43 -11.54 -13.01
C GLU A 194 2.34 -10.04 -12.69
N ASN A 195 1.13 -9.47 -12.65
CA ASN A 195 0.86 -8.09 -12.24
C ASN A 195 0.49 -7.96 -10.75
N SER A 196 0.96 -8.87 -9.90
CA SER A 196 0.75 -8.83 -8.45
C SER A 196 2.02 -9.18 -7.70
N ARG A 197 2.10 -8.76 -6.43
CA ARG A 197 3.25 -9.10 -5.58
C ARG A 197 3.41 -10.62 -5.36
N PRO A 198 4.65 -11.11 -5.24
CA PRO A 198 4.94 -12.55 -5.19
C PRO A 198 4.17 -13.36 -4.16
N TRP A 199 3.97 -12.82 -2.95
CA TRP A 199 3.24 -13.54 -1.91
C TRP A 199 1.77 -13.77 -2.27
N PHE A 200 1.08 -12.77 -2.83
CA PHE A 200 -0.31 -12.96 -3.26
C PHE A 200 -0.40 -13.95 -4.42
N SER A 201 0.48 -13.79 -5.40
CA SER A 201 0.49 -14.64 -6.59
C SER A 201 0.78 -16.10 -6.23
N HIS A 202 1.73 -16.35 -5.33
CA HIS A 202 2.03 -17.70 -4.86
C HIS A 202 0.82 -18.38 -4.20
N ILE A 203 0.15 -17.68 -3.28
CA ILE A 203 -1.02 -18.22 -2.57
C ILE A 203 -2.22 -18.37 -3.51
N ALA A 204 -2.40 -17.45 -4.46
CA ALA A 204 -3.46 -17.51 -5.47
C ALA A 204 -3.29 -18.70 -6.42
N LEU A 205 -2.05 -18.98 -6.85
CA LEU A 205 -1.75 -20.13 -7.69
C LEU A 205 -2.02 -21.46 -6.96
N GLN A 206 -1.66 -21.56 -5.68
CA GLN A 206 -1.99 -22.73 -4.86
C GLN A 206 -3.51 -22.93 -4.75
N HIS A 207 -4.25 -21.87 -4.43
CA HIS A 207 -5.70 -21.91 -4.34
C HIS A 207 -6.35 -22.33 -5.67
N TYR A 208 -5.81 -21.87 -6.81
CA TYR A 208 -6.30 -22.27 -8.12
C TYR A 208 -6.18 -23.77 -8.36
N HIS A 209 -5.00 -24.35 -8.14
CA HIS A 209 -4.80 -25.79 -8.33
C HIS A 209 -5.63 -26.63 -7.35
N GLU A 210 -5.83 -26.15 -6.12
CA GLU A 210 -6.61 -26.86 -5.12
C GLU A 210 -8.13 -26.80 -5.38
N TYR A 211 -8.67 -25.66 -5.83
CA TYR A 211 -10.12 -25.42 -5.79
C TYR A 211 -10.78 -25.11 -7.13
N TYR A 212 -10.04 -24.73 -8.18
CA TYR A 212 -10.67 -24.50 -9.49
C TYR A 212 -11.06 -25.83 -10.13
N ARG A 213 -12.28 -25.89 -10.69
CA ARG A 213 -12.88 -27.12 -11.26
C ARG A 213 -13.40 -26.93 -12.68
N GLY A 214 -13.09 -25.81 -13.34
CA GLY A 214 -13.47 -25.52 -14.74
C GLY A 214 -14.97 -25.25 -14.98
N ASN A 215 -15.85 -25.66 -14.07
CA ASN A 215 -17.30 -25.43 -14.13
C ASN A 215 -17.77 -24.14 -13.42
N THR A 216 -16.90 -23.53 -12.61
CA THR A 216 -17.18 -22.24 -11.95
C THR A 216 -16.93 -21.09 -12.91
N SER A 217 -17.86 -20.13 -12.98
CA SER A 217 -17.65 -18.91 -13.74
C SER A 217 -16.41 -18.15 -13.23
N VAL A 218 -15.70 -17.44 -14.12
CA VAL A 218 -14.50 -16.67 -13.72
C VAL A 218 -14.84 -15.64 -12.62
N PRO A 219 -15.91 -14.83 -12.72
CA PRO A 219 -16.29 -13.91 -11.65
C PRO A 219 -16.51 -14.60 -10.29
N ASP A 220 -17.25 -15.72 -10.27
CA ASP A 220 -17.54 -16.44 -9.01
C ASP A 220 -16.30 -17.06 -8.38
N TYR A 221 -15.37 -17.55 -9.22
CA TYR A 221 -14.10 -18.07 -8.73
C TYR A 221 -13.21 -16.96 -8.18
N LEU A 222 -13.14 -15.82 -8.87
CA LEU A 222 -12.35 -14.66 -8.42
C LEU A 222 -12.89 -14.09 -7.11
N ASP A 223 -14.20 -13.99 -6.93
CA ASP A 223 -14.80 -13.60 -5.64
C ASP A 223 -14.36 -14.53 -4.49
N GLN A 224 -14.35 -15.85 -4.74
CA GLN A 224 -13.87 -16.84 -3.77
C GLN A 224 -12.38 -16.66 -3.47
N LEU A 225 -11.57 -16.48 -4.52
CA LEU A 225 -10.13 -16.27 -4.41
C LEU A 225 -9.83 -14.98 -3.62
N PHE A 226 -10.50 -13.87 -3.90
CA PHE A 226 -10.26 -12.61 -3.19
C PHE A 226 -10.63 -12.71 -1.72
N CYS A 227 -11.76 -13.37 -1.41
CA CYS A 227 -12.15 -13.65 -0.02
C CYS A 227 -11.12 -14.52 0.70
N PHE A 228 -10.60 -15.56 0.03
CA PHE A 228 -9.54 -16.41 0.57
C PHE A 228 -8.24 -15.63 0.83
N LEU A 229 -7.76 -14.88 -0.16
CA LEU A 229 -6.55 -14.07 -0.04
C LEU A 229 -6.68 -13.00 1.05
N TRP A 230 -7.85 -12.39 1.20
CA TRP A 230 -8.11 -11.43 2.28
C TRP A 230 -8.01 -12.10 3.66
N LYS A 231 -8.61 -13.29 3.84
CA LYS A 231 -8.52 -14.06 5.09
C LYS A 231 -7.08 -14.46 5.39
N GLU A 232 -6.34 -14.93 4.39
CA GLU A 232 -4.93 -15.31 4.54
C GLU A 232 -4.05 -14.11 4.85
N ALA A 233 -4.27 -12.95 4.21
CA ALA A 233 -3.57 -11.71 4.54
C ALA A 233 -3.81 -11.32 6.00
N ARG A 234 -5.07 -11.34 6.44
CA ARG A 234 -5.46 -11.00 7.81
C ARG A 234 -4.92 -12.00 8.85
N ARG A 235 -4.79 -13.28 8.52
CA ARG A 235 -4.28 -14.34 9.40
C ARG A 235 -2.77 -14.36 9.50
N SER A 236 -2.09 -14.29 8.34
CA SER A 236 -0.63 -14.40 8.23
C SER A 236 0.11 -13.22 8.86
N LYS A 237 -0.56 -12.07 8.96
CA LYS A 237 0.03 -10.86 9.50
C LYS A 237 -0.77 -10.45 10.71
N LYS A 238 -0.11 -10.47 11.87
CA LYS A 238 -0.50 -9.65 13.03
C LYS A 238 -0.30 -8.18 12.68
N PHE A 239 -0.99 -7.71 11.64
CA PHE A 239 -1.11 -6.30 11.37
C PHE A 239 -1.59 -5.68 12.67
N GLY A 240 -0.85 -4.71 13.21
CA GLY A 240 -1.47 -3.79 14.17
C GLY A 240 -2.73 -3.29 13.50
N GLN A 241 -3.90 -3.60 14.07
CA GLN A 241 -5.20 -3.40 13.41
C GLN A 241 -5.32 -1.98 12.84
N ALA A 242 -4.78 -1.00 13.56
CA ALA A 242 -4.74 0.40 13.15
C ALA A 242 -3.99 0.66 11.83
N ALA A 243 -2.77 0.15 11.64
CA ALA A 243 -1.97 0.42 10.43
C ALA A 243 -2.57 -0.22 9.17
N TYR A 244 -3.23 -1.37 9.34
CA TYR A 244 -3.89 -2.06 8.24
C TYR A 244 -5.20 -1.36 7.84
N THR A 245 -6.04 -1.04 8.82
CA THR A 245 -7.23 -0.21 8.60
C THR A 245 -6.86 1.12 7.95
N HIS A 246 -5.81 1.78 8.43
CA HIS A 246 -5.31 3.03 7.86
C HIS A 246 -4.89 2.87 6.40
N GLY A 247 -4.10 1.84 6.06
CA GLY A 247 -3.73 1.55 4.67
C GLY A 247 -4.94 1.35 3.75
N GLN A 248 -5.98 0.65 4.22
CA GLN A 248 -7.23 0.46 3.46
C GLN A 248 -8.04 1.74 3.30
N VAL A 249 -8.11 2.58 4.35
CA VAL A 249 -8.74 3.91 4.27
C VAL A 249 -8.01 4.77 3.24
N CYS A 250 -6.68 4.84 3.32
CA CYS A 250 -5.86 5.61 2.37
C CYS A 250 -5.99 5.11 0.92
N LEU A 251 -6.13 3.79 0.72
CA LEU A 251 -6.35 3.21 -0.60
C LEU A 251 -7.74 3.58 -1.15
N LEU A 252 -8.80 3.54 -0.33
CA LEU A 252 -10.16 3.96 -0.71
C LEU A 252 -10.28 5.46 -1.00
N LEU A 253 -9.48 6.27 -0.33
CA LEU A 253 -9.43 7.72 -0.52
C LEU A 253 -8.48 8.15 -1.67
N SER A 254 -7.72 7.21 -2.25
CA SER A 254 -6.71 7.45 -3.29
C SER A 254 -5.67 8.54 -2.96
N VAL A 255 -5.33 8.70 -1.68
CA VAL A 255 -4.66 9.90 -1.15
C VAL A 255 -3.25 10.14 -1.68
N ASN A 256 -2.57 9.07 -2.12
CA ASN A 256 -1.13 9.05 -2.44
C ASN A 256 -0.84 8.50 -3.84
N HIS A 257 -1.85 8.40 -4.72
CA HIS A 257 -1.61 8.07 -6.13
C HIS A 257 -1.07 9.27 -6.93
N VAL A 258 -1.06 10.48 -6.36
CA VAL A 258 -0.58 11.69 -7.02
C VAL A 258 0.49 12.39 -6.20
N GLN A 259 1.60 12.70 -6.88
CA GLN A 259 2.73 13.43 -6.31
C GLN A 259 2.28 14.86 -5.98
N TYR A 260 2.16 15.15 -4.69
CA TYR A 260 2.16 16.55 -4.25
C TYR A 260 3.60 17.02 -4.12
N GLU A 261 3.93 18.16 -4.72
CA GLU A 261 5.18 18.90 -4.49
C GLU A 261 5.20 19.51 -3.08
N THR A 262 5.04 18.69 -2.06
CA THR A 262 5.10 19.15 -0.68
C THR A 262 6.28 18.49 0.00
N GLN A 263 7.20 19.31 0.51
CA GLN A 263 8.28 18.90 1.42
C GLN A 263 7.75 18.38 2.77
N ASN A 264 6.43 18.30 2.95
CA ASN A 264 5.80 17.99 4.23
C ASN A 264 5.65 16.45 4.38
N PRO A 265 6.37 15.80 5.30
CA PRO A 265 6.34 14.35 5.50
C PRO A 265 4.98 13.80 5.96
N GLU A 266 4.04 14.66 6.33
CA GLU A 266 2.65 14.33 6.71
C GLU A 266 1.87 13.59 5.60
N PHE A 267 2.34 13.62 4.35
CA PHE A 267 1.69 12.92 3.22
C PHE A 267 2.26 11.50 2.98
N ASN A 268 3.41 11.14 3.55
CA ASN A 268 4.11 9.87 3.30
C ASN A 268 3.82 8.82 4.38
N VAL A 269 2.54 8.54 4.63
CA VAL A 269 2.11 7.67 5.76
C VAL A 269 1.72 6.26 5.33
N ILE A 270 2.05 5.86 4.10
CA ILE A 270 1.83 4.49 3.65
C ILE A 270 2.89 3.60 4.29
N GLU A 271 2.44 2.65 5.11
CA GLU A 271 3.35 1.74 5.80
C GLU A 271 3.25 0.30 5.30
N LYS A 272 4.30 -0.46 5.62
CA LYS A 272 4.35 -1.92 5.55
C LYS A 272 4.07 -2.41 4.13
N HIS A 273 3.01 -3.21 3.97
CA HIS A 273 2.72 -3.90 2.74
C HIS A 273 1.99 -3.03 1.73
N PHE A 274 1.49 -1.87 2.09
CA PHE A 274 0.82 -0.99 1.14
C PHE A 274 1.81 -0.10 0.36
N ALA A 275 3.01 0.08 0.91
CA ALA A 275 3.98 1.06 0.45
C ALA A 275 4.83 0.54 -0.70
N GLN A 276 5.10 1.44 -1.63
CA GLN A 276 6.09 1.29 -2.68
C GLN A 276 6.83 2.61 -2.86
N LEU A 277 8.13 2.59 -3.21
CA LEU A 277 8.81 3.81 -3.64
C LEU A 277 8.19 4.34 -4.93
N ASP A 278 8.14 5.66 -5.06
CA ASP A 278 7.60 6.34 -6.25
C ASP A 278 8.40 6.05 -7.52
N ARG A 279 9.71 5.80 -7.37
CA ARG A 279 10.60 5.35 -8.44
C ARG A 279 10.57 3.83 -8.57
N LEU A 280 10.33 3.33 -9.79
CA LEU A 280 10.15 1.90 -10.08
C LEU A 280 11.41 1.18 -10.56
N GLU A 281 12.37 1.93 -11.08
CA GLU A 281 13.63 1.42 -11.62
C GLU A 281 14.72 1.48 -10.54
N MET A 282 15.75 0.64 -10.69
CA MET A 282 16.92 0.71 -9.80
C MET A 282 17.64 2.05 -9.96
N PHE A 283 18.09 2.63 -8.85
CA PHE A 283 18.79 3.91 -8.88
C PHE A 283 19.93 4.00 -7.86
N PRO A 284 21.02 4.73 -8.19
CA PRO A 284 22.09 4.99 -7.25
C PRO A 284 21.70 6.09 -6.26
N LEU A 285 22.18 5.96 -5.03
CA LEU A 285 22.21 7.03 -4.04
C LEU A 285 23.65 7.34 -3.66
N TYR A 286 23.95 8.63 -3.54
CA TYR A 286 25.27 9.16 -3.20
C TYR A 286 25.25 9.72 -1.78
N LEU A 287 26.35 9.57 -1.06
CA LEU A 287 26.54 10.17 0.25
C LEU A 287 27.26 11.51 0.12
N SER A 288 26.66 12.57 0.66
CA SER A 288 27.25 13.90 0.84
C SER A 288 27.19 14.34 2.32
N ASP A 289 27.70 15.54 2.59
CA ASP A 289 27.68 16.16 3.92
C ASP A 289 26.25 16.47 4.38
N ASP A 290 25.41 16.93 3.44
CA ASP A 290 24.02 17.30 3.68
C ASP A 290 23.06 16.10 3.60
N GLY A 291 23.41 15.06 2.84
CA GLY A 291 22.72 13.81 2.99
C GLY A 291 22.89 12.73 1.93
N LEU A 292 21.87 11.87 1.78
CA LEU A 292 21.75 11.05 0.58
C LEU A 292 21.28 11.96 -0.54
N GLN A 293 21.99 11.90 -1.65
CA GLN A 293 21.69 12.65 -2.86
C GLN A 293 21.35 11.71 -4.00
N ASN A 294 20.48 12.19 -4.87
CA ASN A 294 20.25 11.64 -6.19
C ASN A 294 21.48 11.88 -7.08
N LEU A 295 21.46 11.30 -8.29
CA LEU A 295 22.51 11.52 -9.28
C LEU A 295 22.64 12.99 -9.71
N ASP A 296 21.54 13.74 -9.65
CA ASP A 296 21.49 15.18 -9.95
C ASP A 296 21.85 16.08 -8.76
N GLU A 297 22.48 15.51 -7.72
CA GLU A 297 22.93 16.19 -6.50
C GLU A 297 21.82 16.74 -5.60
N THR A 298 20.55 16.56 -6.00
CA THR A 298 19.42 16.93 -5.15
C THR A 298 19.34 15.99 -3.94
N LEU A 299 18.95 16.53 -2.78
CA LEU A 299 18.70 15.70 -1.60
C LEU A 299 17.61 14.67 -1.90
N TRP A 300 17.93 13.40 -1.66
CA TRP A 300 16.99 12.32 -1.82
C TRP A 300 15.95 12.39 -0.72
N ILE A 301 14.70 12.58 -1.13
CA ILE A 301 13.54 12.53 -0.25
C ILE A 301 12.88 11.18 -0.43
N HIS A 302 12.73 10.46 0.68
CA HIS A 302 12.00 9.22 0.70
C HIS A 302 10.51 9.47 0.47
N ARG A 303 10.01 9.06 -0.70
CA ARG A 303 8.61 9.18 -1.11
C ARG A 303 8.02 7.81 -1.32
N VAL A 304 6.85 7.59 -0.73
CA VAL A 304 6.09 6.34 -0.88
C VAL A 304 4.70 6.58 -1.42
N ILE A 305 4.31 5.72 -2.35
CA ILE A 305 3.02 5.71 -3.03
C ILE A 305 2.38 4.33 -2.90
N PHE A 306 1.10 4.24 -3.24
CA PHE A 306 0.50 2.94 -3.52
C PHE A 306 0.93 2.48 -4.92
N PRO A 307 1.24 1.19 -5.11
CA PRO A 307 1.33 0.65 -6.47
C PRO A 307 0.03 0.91 -7.22
N THR A 308 0.13 1.24 -8.51
CA THR A 308 -1.03 1.29 -9.40
C THR A 308 -1.63 -0.11 -9.58
N ALA A 309 -2.89 -0.19 -10.02
CA ALA A 309 -3.51 -1.49 -10.31
C ALA A 309 -2.76 -2.28 -11.40
N GLU A 310 -2.07 -1.60 -12.31
CA GLU A 310 -1.16 -2.21 -13.32
C GLU A 310 0.02 -2.96 -12.68
N ILE A 311 0.52 -2.46 -11.55
CA ILE A 311 1.70 -3.01 -10.86
C ILE A 311 1.31 -4.04 -9.82
N ASP A 312 0.19 -3.84 -9.12
CA ASP A 312 -0.25 -4.71 -8.03
C ASP A 312 -1.78 -4.88 -8.03
N LEU A 313 -2.27 -5.64 -9.00
CA LEU A 313 -3.69 -5.83 -9.24
C LEU A 313 -4.41 -6.46 -8.04
N LEU A 314 -3.81 -7.49 -7.41
CA LEU A 314 -4.42 -8.13 -6.24
C LEU A 314 -4.47 -7.23 -5.01
N LEU A 315 -3.59 -6.22 -4.86
CA LEU A 315 -3.75 -5.22 -3.79
C LEU A 315 -5.10 -4.50 -3.94
N HIS A 316 -5.42 -4.05 -5.15
CA HIS A 316 -6.63 -3.30 -5.44
C HIS A 316 -7.88 -4.18 -5.44
N LEU A 317 -7.79 -5.44 -5.89
CA LEU A 317 -8.93 -6.37 -5.89
C LEU A 317 -9.25 -6.91 -4.47
N VAL A 318 -8.23 -7.21 -3.66
CA VAL A 318 -8.44 -7.87 -2.36
C VAL A 318 -8.79 -6.87 -1.25
N PHE A 319 -8.13 -5.71 -1.18
CA PHE A 319 -8.18 -4.89 0.04
C PHE A 319 -9.26 -3.83 0.14
N LEU A 320 -10.04 -3.60 -0.92
CA LEU A 320 -11.15 -2.64 -0.90
C LEU A 320 -12.51 -3.32 -0.71
N GLY A 321 -12.54 -4.59 -0.31
CA GLY A 321 -13.76 -5.35 0.00
C GLY A 321 -14.25 -6.22 -1.15
N GLY A 322 -15.22 -7.07 -0.88
CA GLY A 322 -15.75 -8.00 -1.89
C GLY A 322 -16.88 -8.88 -1.37
N LYS A 323 -17.37 -9.77 -2.23
CA LYS A 323 -18.40 -10.74 -1.86
C LYS A 323 -17.90 -11.67 -0.76
N GLY A 324 -18.62 -11.72 0.35
CA GLY A 324 -18.30 -12.60 1.47
C GLY A 324 -17.25 -12.06 2.46
N TYR A 325 -16.81 -10.81 2.33
CA TYR A 325 -15.96 -10.16 3.33
C TYR A 325 -16.08 -8.62 3.32
N ARG A 326 -16.05 -8.02 4.51
CA ARG A 326 -16.03 -6.56 4.66
C ARG A 326 -14.63 -6.07 5.03
N THR A 327 -14.24 -4.97 4.42
CA THR A 327 -12.97 -4.27 4.70
C THR A 327 -12.88 -3.86 6.16
N PHE A 328 -13.96 -3.29 6.70
CA PHE A 328 -14.04 -2.77 8.06
C PHE A 328 -15.12 -3.50 8.87
N VAL A 329 -14.90 -3.55 10.19
CA VAL A 329 -15.93 -4.04 11.14
C VAL A 329 -17.05 -3.01 11.28
N SER A 330 -16.67 -1.74 11.39
CA SER A 330 -17.55 -0.57 11.42
C SER A 330 -18.01 -0.18 10.01
N THR A 331 -18.74 0.92 9.90
CA THR A 331 -18.97 1.61 8.62
C THR A 331 -17.66 2.24 8.11
N PHE A 332 -17.59 2.54 6.82
CA PHE A 332 -16.44 3.28 6.27
C PHE A 332 -16.27 4.65 6.93
N LEU A 333 -17.35 5.40 7.13
CA LEU A 333 -17.25 6.75 7.70
C LEU A 333 -16.67 6.72 9.13
N GLU A 334 -17.06 5.74 9.94
CA GLU A 334 -16.46 5.51 11.27
C GLU A 334 -14.98 5.13 11.17
N ALA A 335 -14.59 4.33 10.17
CA ALA A 335 -13.19 3.96 9.96
C ALA A 335 -12.32 5.17 9.56
N VAL A 336 -12.85 6.08 8.73
CA VAL A 336 -12.20 7.35 8.38
C VAL A 336 -12.00 8.21 9.64
N GLN A 337 -13.05 8.37 10.46
CA GLN A 337 -12.97 9.15 11.70
C GLN A 337 -11.98 8.55 12.71
N ALA A 338 -12.00 7.23 12.88
CA ALA A 338 -11.04 6.53 13.76
C ALA A 338 -9.60 6.72 13.28
N THR A 339 -9.37 6.72 11.96
CA THR A 339 -8.04 6.93 11.38
C THR A 339 -7.59 8.38 11.54
N LYS A 340 -8.48 9.36 11.32
CA LYS A 340 -8.22 10.79 11.51
C LYS A 340 -7.86 11.15 12.96
N ASN A 341 -8.50 10.51 13.93
CA ASN A 341 -8.25 10.75 15.35
C ASN A 341 -6.98 10.06 15.86
N HIS A 342 -6.31 9.26 15.04
CA HIS A 342 -5.10 8.56 15.43
C HIS A 342 -3.90 9.52 15.39
N GLN A 343 -3.32 9.83 16.55
CA GLN A 343 -2.26 10.85 16.71
C GLN A 343 -1.00 10.64 15.87
N THR A 344 -0.78 9.43 15.34
CA THR A 344 0.39 9.10 14.52
C THR A 344 0.14 9.21 13.01
N PHE A 345 -1.10 9.44 12.57
CA PHE A 345 -1.48 9.35 11.16
C PHE A 345 -2.20 10.63 10.71
N ALA A 346 -1.69 11.27 9.66
CA ALA A 346 -2.38 12.36 8.99
C ALA A 346 -3.04 11.85 7.71
N LEU A 347 -4.32 12.19 7.51
CA LEU A 347 -5.04 11.89 6.28
C LEU A 347 -5.02 13.09 5.34
N SER A 348 -4.72 12.85 4.07
CA SER A 348 -4.89 13.83 3.00
C SER A 348 -6.21 13.56 2.29
N PHE A 349 -7.03 14.59 2.09
CA PHE A 349 -8.27 14.48 1.32
C PHE A 349 -8.20 15.21 -0.03
N LYS A 350 -7.01 15.72 -0.37
CA LYS A 350 -6.79 16.48 -1.60
C LYS A 350 -7.22 15.66 -2.82
N ASN A 351 -7.89 16.31 -3.76
CA ASN A 351 -8.14 15.71 -5.06
C ASN A 351 -6.86 15.79 -5.89
N SER A 352 -6.52 14.70 -6.57
CA SER A 352 -5.43 14.64 -7.54
C SER A 352 -5.64 15.58 -8.72
N ASN A 353 -6.91 15.84 -9.05
CA ASN A 353 -7.28 16.46 -10.32
C ASN A 353 -7.46 17.99 -10.18
N VAL A 354 -7.90 18.53 -9.03
CA VAL A 354 -8.04 20.00 -8.77
C VAL A 354 -8.04 20.32 -7.25
N LYS A 355 -7.61 21.51 -6.81
CA LYS A 355 -7.94 22.02 -5.47
C LYS A 355 -9.44 22.37 -5.40
N THR A 356 -10.25 21.65 -4.62
CA THR A 356 -11.69 21.97 -4.45
C THR A 356 -11.88 23.15 -3.49
N ASN A 357 -12.95 23.92 -3.69
CA ASN A 357 -13.33 25.04 -2.81
C ASN A 357 -14.28 24.61 -1.67
N ASP A 358 -14.96 23.47 -1.82
CA ASP A 358 -15.88 22.89 -0.83
C ASP A 358 -15.28 21.60 -0.23
N GLY A 359 -15.65 21.28 1.02
CA GLY A 359 -14.97 20.33 1.92
C GLY A 359 -14.40 19.05 1.29
N LEU A 360 -13.08 19.06 1.03
CA LEU A 360 -12.31 17.93 0.47
C LEU A 360 -12.52 16.61 1.22
N GLU A 361 -12.61 16.67 2.55
CA GLU A 361 -12.84 15.51 3.41
C GLU A 361 -14.20 14.87 3.16
N ALA A 362 -15.23 15.71 3.00
CA ALA A 362 -16.59 15.24 2.86
C ALA A 362 -16.74 14.46 1.54
N GLU A 363 -16.26 15.03 0.44
CA GLU A 363 -16.23 14.38 -0.87
C GLU A 363 -15.47 13.05 -0.84
N ALA A 364 -14.20 13.10 -0.42
CA ALA A 364 -13.32 11.94 -0.47
C ALA A 364 -13.88 10.77 0.37
N SER A 365 -14.39 11.05 1.57
CA SER A 365 -14.98 10.04 2.45
C SER A 365 -16.27 9.43 1.86
N ARG A 366 -17.11 10.22 1.19
CA ARG A 366 -18.33 9.71 0.56
C ARG A 366 -18.02 8.87 -0.68
N PHE A 367 -17.02 9.26 -1.45
CA PHE A 367 -16.60 8.50 -2.63
C PHE A 367 -15.88 7.20 -2.30
N GLY A 368 -15.11 7.16 -1.20
CA GLY A 368 -14.63 5.88 -0.67
C GLY A 368 -15.77 4.94 -0.29
N ALA A 369 -16.88 5.45 0.29
CA ALA A 369 -18.07 4.65 0.58
C ALA A 369 -18.78 4.17 -0.70
N VAL A 370 -18.84 4.98 -1.76
CA VAL A 370 -19.36 4.57 -3.08
C VAL A 370 -18.61 3.35 -3.61
N VAL A 371 -17.28 3.40 -3.61
CA VAL A 371 -16.42 2.31 -4.07
C VAL A 371 -16.61 1.06 -3.21
N LEU A 372 -16.57 1.20 -1.88
CA LEU A 372 -16.73 0.07 -0.97
C LEU A 372 -18.09 -0.63 -1.15
N ALA A 373 -19.17 0.15 -1.30
CA ALA A 373 -20.52 -0.37 -1.51
C ALA A 373 -20.67 -1.12 -2.84
N SER A 374 -20.00 -0.66 -3.90
CA SER A 374 -20.02 -1.31 -5.23
C SER A 374 -19.48 -2.74 -5.20
N ARG A 375 -18.63 -3.06 -4.22
CA ARG A 375 -17.94 -4.35 -4.11
C ARG A 375 -18.69 -5.39 -3.29
N ALA A 376 -19.77 -5.00 -2.61
CA ALA A 376 -20.48 -5.85 -1.67
C ALA A 376 -21.06 -7.13 -2.31
N ASN A 377 -21.47 -7.06 -3.58
CA ASN A 377 -22.00 -8.22 -4.32
C ASN A 377 -20.96 -8.90 -5.25
N GLY A 378 -19.69 -8.49 -5.16
CA GLY A 378 -18.59 -9.06 -5.93
C GLY A 378 -18.58 -8.63 -7.38
N LEU A 379 -17.89 -9.40 -8.22
CA LEU A 379 -17.67 -9.07 -9.62
C LEU A 379 -18.95 -9.09 -10.47
N HIS A 380 -20.07 -9.66 -10.01
CA HIS A 380 -21.32 -9.51 -10.77
C HIS A 380 -21.91 -8.10 -10.72
N GLY A 381 -21.33 -7.20 -9.93
CA GLY A 381 -21.88 -5.88 -9.69
C GLY A 381 -23.18 -5.95 -8.88
N SER A 382 -23.84 -4.82 -8.73
CA SER A 382 -25.08 -4.69 -7.98
C SER A 382 -26.11 -3.93 -8.80
N SER A 383 -27.37 -4.35 -8.69
CA SER A 383 -28.49 -3.47 -9.04
C SER A 383 -28.46 -2.19 -8.20
N PHE A 384 -29.03 -1.10 -8.72
CA PHE A 384 -29.03 0.18 -8.02
C PHE A 384 -29.61 0.10 -6.60
N ASP A 385 -30.70 -0.62 -6.38
CA ASP A 385 -31.38 -0.76 -5.09
C ASP A 385 -30.54 -1.52 -4.05
N GLN A 386 -29.82 -2.55 -4.50
CA GLN A 386 -28.84 -3.25 -3.66
C GLN A 386 -27.66 -2.34 -3.33
N TRP A 387 -27.08 -1.70 -4.35
CA TRP A 387 -25.93 -0.82 -4.18
C TRP A 387 -26.23 0.37 -3.24
N ILE A 388 -27.36 1.07 -3.43
CA ILE A 388 -27.72 2.21 -2.59
C ILE A 388 -27.95 1.78 -1.13
N SER A 389 -28.46 0.56 -0.90
CA SER A 389 -28.57 -0.01 0.45
C SER A 389 -27.19 -0.15 1.11
N PHE A 390 -26.22 -0.73 0.40
CA PHE A 390 -24.84 -0.84 0.90
C PHE A 390 -24.17 0.52 1.06
N PHE A 391 -24.40 1.46 0.15
CA PHE A 391 -23.83 2.80 0.23
C PHE A 391 -24.30 3.54 1.48
N MET A 392 -25.60 3.51 1.76
CA MET A 392 -26.19 4.14 2.95
C MET A 392 -25.72 3.51 4.26
N GLN A 393 -25.48 2.20 4.25
CA GLN A 393 -24.85 1.47 5.35
C GLN A 393 -23.42 1.96 5.60
N GLU A 394 -22.59 2.09 4.56
CA GLU A 394 -21.20 2.54 4.71
C GLU A 394 -21.07 4.02 5.10
N LEU A 395 -22.11 4.84 4.85
CA LEU A 395 -22.25 6.19 5.38
C LEU A 395 -22.74 6.24 6.84
N GLY A 396 -23.18 5.12 7.42
CA GLY A 396 -23.77 5.07 8.76
C GLY A 396 -25.18 5.66 8.86
N MET A 397 -25.86 5.85 7.72
CA MET A 397 -27.24 6.35 7.68
C MET A 397 -28.26 5.26 7.99
N VAL A 398 -27.91 4.00 7.76
CA VAL A 398 -28.74 2.83 8.08
C VAL A 398 -27.86 1.76 8.72
N GLN A 399 -28.45 0.92 9.57
CA GLN A 399 -27.74 -0.17 10.24
C GLN A 399 -27.12 -1.15 9.25
N LEU A 400 -25.88 -1.57 9.52
CA LEU A 400 -25.19 -2.60 8.76
C LEU A 400 -26.02 -3.88 8.64
N GLY A 401 -26.11 -4.43 7.43
CA GLY A 401 -26.89 -5.63 7.11
C GLY A 401 -28.39 -5.39 6.88
N SER A 402 -28.89 -4.16 7.07
CA SER A 402 -30.28 -3.82 6.77
C SER A 402 -30.50 -3.53 5.29
N GLN A 403 -31.67 -3.91 4.75
CA GLN A 403 -32.03 -3.57 3.38
C GLN A 403 -32.80 -2.25 3.35
N LEU A 404 -32.35 -1.30 2.53
CA LEU A 404 -33.10 -0.09 2.28
C LEU A 404 -34.14 -0.37 1.19
N LYS A 405 -35.42 -0.12 1.48
CA LYS A 405 -36.45 -0.19 0.46
C LYS A 405 -36.51 1.15 -0.30
N VAL A 406 -35.98 1.17 -1.52
CA VAL A 406 -36.16 2.29 -2.44
C VAL A 406 -37.67 2.38 -2.79
N PRO A 407 -38.30 3.57 -2.74
CA PRO A 407 -39.70 3.72 -3.10
C PRO A 407 -39.98 3.17 -4.51
N ASP A 408 -41.06 2.40 -4.69
CA ASP A 408 -41.34 1.67 -5.93
C ASP A 408 -41.32 2.57 -7.18
N LYS A 409 -41.81 3.80 -7.06
CA LYS A 409 -41.76 4.81 -8.15
C LYS A 409 -40.34 5.15 -8.59
N ILE A 410 -39.39 5.21 -7.66
CA ILE A 410 -37.97 5.46 -7.93
C ILE A 410 -37.29 4.16 -8.39
N ALA A 411 -37.64 3.02 -7.79
CA ALA A 411 -37.08 1.73 -8.16
C ALA A 411 -37.38 1.35 -9.62
N VAL A 412 -38.61 1.61 -10.11
CA VAL A 412 -38.98 1.39 -11.52
C VAL A 412 -38.12 2.25 -12.46
N LEU A 413 -37.83 3.48 -12.05
CA LEU A 413 -37.06 4.43 -12.85
C LEU A 413 -35.57 4.08 -12.92
N LEU A 414 -35.02 3.54 -11.84
CA LEU A 414 -33.61 3.13 -11.75
C LEU A 414 -33.40 1.67 -12.18
N LYS A 415 -34.47 1.02 -12.67
CA LYS A 415 -34.46 -0.37 -13.11
C LYS A 415 -33.54 -0.50 -14.33
N GLY A 416 -32.52 -1.35 -14.21
CA GLY A 416 -31.56 -1.62 -15.27
C GLY A 416 -30.19 -0.96 -15.07
N ILE A 417 -30.08 0.01 -14.15
CA ILE A 417 -28.77 0.52 -13.74
C ILE A 417 -28.04 -0.58 -12.97
N GLN A 418 -26.85 -0.92 -13.46
CA GLN A 418 -25.92 -1.83 -12.80
C GLN A 418 -24.71 -1.03 -12.35
N VAL A 419 -24.38 -1.16 -11.07
CA VAL A 419 -23.14 -0.61 -10.52
C VAL A 419 -22.09 -1.71 -10.56
N PRO A 420 -21.04 -1.58 -11.38
CA PRO A 420 -19.99 -2.58 -11.50
C PRO A 420 -19.09 -2.59 -10.26
N TYR A 421 -18.16 -3.53 -10.20
CA TYR A 421 -17.12 -3.58 -9.18
C TYR A 421 -16.10 -2.45 -9.42
N LEU A 422 -16.15 -1.39 -8.60
CA LEU A 422 -15.38 -0.17 -8.85
C LEU A 422 -13.94 -0.24 -8.34
N GLY A 423 -13.03 0.38 -9.09
CA GLY A 423 -11.70 0.76 -8.61
C GLY A 423 -11.76 1.88 -7.56
N ALA A 424 -10.65 2.12 -6.86
CA ALA A 424 -10.54 3.33 -6.04
C ALA A 424 -10.71 4.60 -6.91
N PRO A 425 -11.12 5.74 -6.34
CA PRO A 425 -11.35 6.96 -7.12
C PRO A 425 -10.14 7.35 -7.98
N ASN A 426 -10.37 7.63 -9.26
CA ASN A 426 -9.35 8.00 -10.26
C ASN A 426 -8.24 6.96 -10.48
N VAL A 427 -8.45 5.71 -10.06
CA VAL A 427 -7.51 4.61 -10.34
C VAL A 427 -8.06 3.79 -11.50
N SER A 428 -7.34 3.80 -12.61
CA SER A 428 -7.67 2.96 -13.77
C SER A 428 -7.24 1.51 -13.57
N TRP A 429 -8.03 0.61 -14.13
CA TRP A 429 -7.67 -0.80 -14.23
C TRP A 429 -6.59 -1.04 -15.29
N PRO A 430 -5.83 -2.16 -15.21
CA PRO A 430 -4.81 -2.47 -16.20
C PRO A 430 -5.39 -2.57 -17.61
N LYS A 431 -4.69 -2.01 -18.60
CA LYS A 431 -5.18 -1.97 -20.00
C LYS A 431 -5.14 -3.34 -20.68
N ASN A 432 -4.30 -4.23 -20.17
CA ASN A 432 -4.12 -5.58 -20.69
C ASN A 432 -5.15 -6.58 -20.13
N LEU A 433 -6.06 -6.17 -19.24
CA LEU A 433 -7.10 -7.06 -18.75
C LEU A 433 -7.95 -7.65 -19.89
N PRO A 434 -8.41 -8.90 -19.76
CA PRO A 434 -9.28 -9.50 -20.77
C PRO A 434 -10.51 -8.63 -21.03
N CYS A 435 -10.87 -8.43 -22.30
CA CYS A 435 -11.90 -7.47 -22.68
C CYS A 435 -13.25 -7.74 -21.99
N GLU A 436 -13.57 -9.01 -21.71
CA GLU A 436 -14.78 -9.41 -21.00
C GLU A 436 -14.86 -8.92 -19.55
N TRP A 437 -13.72 -8.57 -18.94
CA TRP A 437 -13.67 -8.01 -17.59
C TRP A 437 -14.22 -6.59 -17.50
N SER A 438 -14.22 -5.85 -18.61
CA SER A 438 -14.88 -4.53 -18.70
C SER A 438 -16.37 -4.57 -18.38
N ARG A 439 -16.99 -5.76 -18.43
CA ARG A 439 -18.40 -5.95 -18.08
C ARG A 439 -18.66 -5.92 -16.59
N PHE A 440 -17.63 -6.16 -15.78
CA PHE A 440 -17.76 -6.24 -14.33
C PHE A 440 -16.85 -5.31 -13.55
N LEU A 441 -15.72 -4.87 -14.12
CA LEU A 441 -14.88 -3.85 -13.53
C LEU A 441 -15.27 -2.48 -14.07
N GLY A 442 -15.56 -1.54 -13.17
CA GLY A 442 -15.84 -0.15 -13.51
C GLY A 442 -14.86 0.82 -12.89
N GLU A 443 -14.87 2.05 -13.40
CA GLU A 443 -14.06 3.15 -12.89
C GLU A 443 -14.96 4.15 -12.16
N PHE A 444 -14.45 4.70 -11.06
CA PHE A 444 -15.06 5.83 -10.38
C PHE A 444 -14.22 7.08 -10.59
N SER A 445 -14.82 8.12 -11.16
CA SER A 445 -14.12 9.38 -11.44
C SER A 445 -14.50 10.42 -10.40
N ARG A 446 -13.48 11.02 -9.78
CA ARG A 446 -13.57 12.28 -9.04
C ARG A 446 -13.32 13.42 -10.01
N SER A 447 -14.34 14.20 -10.27
CA SER A 447 -14.34 15.19 -11.35
C SER A 447 -13.50 16.42 -11.03
N LEU A 448 -13.21 17.22 -12.07
CA LEU A 448 -12.66 18.56 -11.90
C LEU A 448 -13.78 19.50 -11.43
N ASN A 449 -13.47 20.52 -10.62
CA ASN A 449 -14.47 21.52 -10.21
C ASN A 449 -15.21 22.16 -11.41
N ASN A 450 -14.54 22.28 -12.56
CA ASN A 450 -15.10 22.88 -13.77
C ASN A 450 -16.18 22.00 -14.42
N ASP A 451 -16.24 20.72 -14.09
CA ASP A 451 -17.19 19.76 -14.65
C ASP A 451 -18.59 19.87 -14.01
N ARG A 452 -18.75 20.78 -13.01
CA ARG A 452 -20.00 21.10 -12.31
C ARG A 452 -20.64 19.96 -11.51
N ILE A 453 -20.00 18.78 -11.50
CA ILE A 453 -20.30 17.63 -10.65
C ILE A 453 -19.04 17.27 -9.86
N ASP A 454 -19.20 16.52 -8.77
CA ASP A 454 -18.10 16.17 -7.87
C ASP A 454 -17.55 14.75 -8.16
N GLY A 455 -18.37 13.86 -8.74
CA GLY A 455 -17.91 12.54 -9.21
C GLY A 455 -18.91 11.79 -10.09
N SER A 456 -18.48 10.65 -10.64
CA SER A 456 -19.31 9.82 -11.54
C SER A 456 -18.90 8.34 -11.60
N ILE A 457 -19.87 7.49 -11.93
CA ILE A 457 -19.69 6.10 -12.35
C ILE A 457 -20.16 6.01 -13.80
N GLY A 458 -19.21 5.96 -14.74
CA GLY A 458 -19.50 6.11 -16.16
C GLY A 458 -20.31 7.37 -16.46
N SER A 459 -21.17 7.31 -17.47
CA SER A 459 -22.14 8.38 -17.75
C SER A 459 -23.42 8.25 -16.92
N ASP A 460 -23.70 7.07 -16.34
CA ASP A 460 -25.03 6.74 -15.80
C ASP A 460 -25.31 7.34 -14.43
N ILE A 461 -24.30 7.39 -13.54
CA ILE A 461 -24.48 7.89 -12.17
C ILE A 461 -23.51 9.03 -11.93
N THR A 462 -24.04 10.15 -11.44
CA THR A 462 -23.27 11.37 -11.15
C THR A 462 -23.56 11.86 -9.74
N PHE A 463 -22.59 12.53 -9.13
CA PHE A 463 -22.64 12.89 -7.72
C PHE A 463 -22.37 14.39 -7.51
N GLU A 464 -23.09 14.98 -6.56
CA GLU A 464 -22.71 16.23 -5.91
C GLU A 464 -22.63 16.02 -4.38
N VAL A 465 -21.61 16.57 -3.74
CA VAL A 465 -21.41 16.55 -2.29
C VAL A 465 -21.47 17.98 -1.77
N LYS A 466 -22.47 18.27 -0.93
CA LYS A 466 -22.65 19.60 -0.35
C LYS A 466 -22.41 19.56 1.16
N ASP A 467 -21.22 20.01 1.53
CA ASP A 467 -20.73 20.12 2.91
C ASP A 467 -21.08 21.48 3.55
N TRP A 468 -22.27 22.00 3.29
CA TRP A 468 -22.68 23.30 3.82
C TRP A 468 -23.13 23.21 5.27
N SER A 469 -22.80 24.23 6.06
CA SER A 469 -23.29 24.41 7.42
C SER A 469 -24.78 24.78 7.46
N THR A 470 -25.29 25.37 6.37
CA THR A 470 -26.69 25.73 6.18
C THR A 470 -27.49 24.56 5.59
N SER A 471 -28.78 24.50 5.92
CA SER A 471 -29.64 23.40 5.49
C SER A 471 -29.95 23.48 3.99
N PHE A 472 -29.91 22.33 3.31
CA PHE A 472 -30.21 22.21 1.89
C PHE A 472 -31.71 22.45 1.63
N GLY A 473 -32.02 23.41 0.73
CA GLY A 473 -33.39 23.85 0.41
C GLY A 473 -33.63 24.05 -1.09
N THR A 474 -34.77 24.64 -1.45
CA THR A 474 -35.28 24.67 -2.84
C THR A 474 -34.34 25.36 -3.84
N PRO A 475 -33.77 26.56 -3.58
CA PRO A 475 -32.87 27.20 -4.54
C PRO A 475 -31.63 26.35 -4.86
N ASN A 476 -31.08 25.69 -3.84
CA ASN A 476 -29.92 24.81 -3.98
C ASN A 476 -30.25 23.56 -4.82
N LEU A 477 -31.48 23.05 -4.67
CA LEU A 477 -31.98 21.94 -5.47
C LEU A 477 -32.16 22.33 -6.94
N GLU A 478 -32.70 23.52 -7.22
CA GLU A 478 -32.82 24.04 -8.61
C GLU A 478 -31.46 24.12 -9.27
N ASP A 479 -30.47 24.65 -8.57
CA ASP A 479 -29.14 24.83 -9.13
C ASP A 479 -28.43 23.50 -9.37
N ALA A 480 -28.60 22.52 -8.49
CA ALA A 480 -28.08 21.18 -8.72
C ALA A 480 -28.80 20.46 -9.89
N LEU A 481 -30.12 20.62 -10.01
CA LEU A 481 -30.88 20.10 -11.15
C LEU A 481 -30.41 20.71 -12.49
N LYS A 482 -30.05 21.99 -12.52
CA LYS A 482 -29.48 22.66 -13.71
C LYS A 482 -28.07 22.15 -14.05
N ARG A 483 -27.31 21.68 -13.06
CA ARG A 483 -25.94 21.16 -13.25
C ARG A 483 -25.89 19.69 -13.64
N LYS A 484 -26.95 18.93 -13.38
CA LYS A 484 -27.04 17.51 -13.76
C LYS A 484 -26.70 17.30 -15.24
N PRO A 485 -25.72 16.43 -15.56
CA PRO A 485 -25.43 16.08 -16.95
C PRO A 485 -26.63 15.46 -17.68
N LEU A 486 -26.75 15.74 -18.98
CA LEU A 486 -27.86 15.27 -19.81
C LEU A 486 -27.92 13.75 -19.90
N ASP A 487 -26.75 13.12 -20.00
CA ASP A 487 -26.61 11.66 -20.19
C ASP A 487 -26.65 10.89 -18.87
N SER A 488 -26.68 11.61 -17.73
CA SER A 488 -26.83 11.00 -16.41
C SER A 488 -28.22 10.42 -16.22
N THR A 489 -28.27 9.12 -15.94
CA THR A 489 -29.49 8.39 -15.61
C THR A 489 -29.91 8.67 -14.17
N ALA A 490 -28.95 8.68 -13.23
CA ALA A 490 -29.15 8.98 -11.82
C ALA A 490 -28.19 10.08 -11.34
N HIS A 491 -28.75 11.13 -10.71
CA HIS A 491 -27.97 12.16 -10.04
C HIS A 491 -28.19 12.10 -8.53
N ILE A 492 -27.09 11.91 -7.78
CA ILE A 492 -27.10 11.69 -6.35
C ILE A 492 -26.49 12.92 -5.66
N ILE A 493 -27.25 13.52 -4.75
CA ILE A 493 -26.78 14.65 -3.96
C ILE A 493 -26.66 14.24 -2.51
N LEU A 494 -25.45 14.36 -1.98
CA LEU A 494 -25.10 14.02 -0.61
C LEU A 494 -25.01 15.30 0.21
N VAL A 495 -25.84 15.41 1.25
CA VAL A 495 -25.93 16.61 2.07
C VAL A 495 -25.78 16.30 3.54
N ASN A 496 -25.18 17.21 4.32
CA ASN A 496 -25.10 17.03 5.78
C ASN A 496 -26.44 17.24 6.49
N LYS A 497 -27.25 18.18 5.98
CA LYS A 497 -28.51 18.58 6.61
C LYS A 497 -29.50 19.10 5.57
N VAL A 498 -30.70 18.54 5.56
CA VAL A 498 -31.85 19.04 4.79
C VAL A 498 -32.68 19.98 5.66
N VAL A 499 -33.33 20.99 5.07
CA VAL A 499 -34.27 21.85 5.82
C VAL A 499 -35.39 21.00 6.44
N ASN A 500 -35.58 21.11 7.75
CA ASN A 500 -36.67 20.43 8.45
C ASN A 500 -38.02 20.75 7.79
N GLY A 501 -38.69 19.71 7.29
CA GLY A 501 -39.98 19.85 6.63
C GLY A 501 -39.95 20.09 5.12
N PHE A 502 -38.79 19.97 4.46
CA PHE A 502 -38.68 19.99 2.99
C PHE A 502 -39.59 18.93 2.34
N TYR A 503 -39.68 17.75 2.97
CA TYR A 503 -40.57 16.65 2.57
C TYR A 503 -41.77 16.45 3.51
N SER A 504 -42.03 17.35 4.47
CA SER A 504 -43.16 17.12 5.38
C SER A 504 -44.48 17.31 4.64
N THR A 505 -45.38 16.36 4.81
CA THR A 505 -46.73 16.32 4.22
C THR A 505 -47.56 17.57 4.50
N LYS A 506 -47.24 18.35 5.55
CA LYS A 506 -47.87 19.63 5.87
C LYS A 506 -47.46 20.79 4.95
N LYS A 507 -46.35 20.67 4.20
CA LYS A 507 -45.88 21.61 3.15
C LYS A 507 -45.80 20.95 1.77
N ALA A 508 -46.56 19.89 1.52
CA ALA A 508 -46.62 19.17 0.24
C ALA A 508 -46.90 20.09 -0.98
N ALA A 509 -47.52 21.25 -0.76
CA ALA A 509 -47.73 22.27 -1.78
C ALA A 509 -46.42 22.84 -2.35
N GLY A 510 -45.36 23.00 -1.54
CA GLY A 510 -44.08 23.57 -1.98
C GLY A 510 -43.28 22.62 -2.88
N TYR A 511 -43.10 21.36 -2.46
CA TYR A 511 -42.43 20.34 -3.27
C TYR A 511 -43.27 19.95 -4.51
N SER A 512 -44.60 19.85 -4.38
CA SER A 512 -45.46 19.55 -5.54
C SER A 512 -45.50 20.71 -6.54
N ALA A 513 -45.52 21.96 -6.08
CA ALA A 513 -45.42 23.14 -6.96
C ALA A 513 -44.04 23.23 -7.62
N PHE A 514 -42.98 22.95 -6.86
CA PHE A 514 -41.63 22.82 -7.38
C PHE A 514 -41.52 21.77 -8.48
N VAL A 515 -42.08 20.57 -8.24
CA VAL A 515 -42.07 19.47 -9.21
C VAL A 515 -42.86 19.83 -10.47
N LYS A 516 -44.00 20.52 -10.33
CA LYS A 516 -44.78 21.04 -11.46
C LYS A 516 -44.03 22.12 -12.24
N GLN A 517 -43.36 23.05 -11.56
CA GLN A 517 -42.62 24.15 -12.17
C GLN A 517 -41.35 23.66 -12.89
N HIS A 518 -40.73 22.60 -12.37
CA HIS A 518 -39.47 22.06 -12.88
C HIS A 518 -39.63 20.66 -13.49
N GLN A 519 -40.84 20.33 -13.97
CA GLN A 519 -41.16 19.01 -14.53
C GLN A 519 -40.23 18.63 -15.70
N ASN A 520 -39.79 19.62 -16.48
CA ASN A 520 -38.82 19.46 -17.57
C ASN A 520 -37.40 19.13 -17.09
N LEU A 521 -37.02 19.55 -15.88
CA LEU A 521 -35.73 19.24 -15.26
C LEU A 521 -35.77 17.92 -14.47
N LEU A 522 -36.94 17.53 -13.98
CA LEU A 522 -37.17 16.34 -13.13
C LEU A 522 -37.51 15.06 -13.91
N GLY A 523 -37.59 15.12 -15.25
CA GLY A 523 -37.82 13.95 -16.10
C GLY A 523 -36.71 12.87 -16.05
N LYS A 524 -35.65 13.09 -15.27
CA LYS A 524 -34.47 12.21 -15.12
C LYS A 524 -34.11 12.06 -13.64
N HIS A 525 -33.67 10.87 -13.24
CA HIS A 525 -33.81 10.37 -11.87
C HIS A 525 -32.88 11.05 -10.85
N PHE A 526 -33.40 11.31 -9.64
CA PHE A 526 -32.75 12.13 -8.63
C PHE A 526 -32.84 11.46 -7.25
N CYS A 527 -31.70 11.34 -6.57
CA CYS A 527 -31.64 10.82 -5.21
C CYS A 527 -30.97 11.87 -4.32
N ILE A 528 -31.67 12.33 -3.28
CA ILE A 528 -31.07 13.15 -2.22
C ILE A 528 -30.85 12.23 -1.04
N CYS A 529 -29.62 12.22 -0.55
CA CYS A 529 -29.15 11.35 0.51
C CYS A 529 -28.67 12.23 1.66
#